data_AF-A0A6C0L7N7-F1
#
_entry.id   AF-A0A6C0L7N7-F1
#
_cell.length_a   1.000
_cell.length_b   1.000
_cell.length_c   1.000
_cell.angle_alpha   90.00
_cell.angle_beta   90.00
_cell.angle_gamma   90.00
#
_symmetry.space_group_name_H-M   'P 1'
#
loop_
_entity.id
_entity.type
_entity.pdbx_description
1 polymer ?
#
loop_
_entity_poly.entity_id
_entity_poly.type
_entity_poly.pdbx_seq_one_letter_code
_entity_poly.pdbx_strand_id
1 'polypeptide(L)'
;MFTPKSYTLINKMYDPKKDIRNYRNKVREWFEKMSDKTTDSEQYNSVLDIINKYTDIIELEDKKDIPFYEEIVEVMQLLKNSNILEEKYPRHYKEVLIEEKKERLELSNKITE
;
A
#
# COMPACT_ATOMS: atom_id res chain seq x y z
N MET A 1 -19.11 30.22 -0.44
CA MET A 1 -18.65 29.93 -1.82
C MET A 1 -17.14 30.09 -1.87
N PHE A 2 -16.39 29.01 -2.09
CA PHE A 2 -14.93 29.07 -2.26
C PHE A 2 -14.61 29.74 -3.60
N THR A 3 -13.75 30.77 -3.58
CA THR A 3 -13.40 31.54 -4.79
C THR A 3 -12.36 30.80 -5.64
N PRO A 4 -12.33 30.99 -6.98
CA PRO A 4 -11.44 30.25 -7.91
C PRO A 4 -9.94 30.32 -7.58
N LYS A 5 -9.51 31.36 -6.86
CA LYS A 5 -8.12 31.55 -6.40
C LYS A 5 -7.70 30.57 -5.29
N SER A 6 -8.65 30.09 -4.49
CA SER A 6 -8.37 29.13 -3.41
C SER A 6 -8.13 27.71 -3.94
N TYR A 7 -8.88 27.28 -4.96
CA TYR A 7 -8.70 25.99 -5.64
C TYR A 7 -7.31 25.83 -6.28
N THR A 8 -6.79 26.91 -6.85
CA THR A 8 -5.46 26.94 -7.49
C THR A 8 -4.31 26.91 -6.48
N LEU A 9 -4.52 27.41 -5.25
CA LEU A 9 -3.54 27.33 -4.16
C LEU A 9 -3.54 25.95 -3.48
N ILE A 10 -4.71 25.35 -3.27
CA ILE A 10 -4.84 24.01 -2.66
C ILE A 10 -4.19 22.94 -3.55
N ASN A 11 -4.41 22.98 -4.87
CA ASN A 11 -3.76 22.06 -5.82
C ASN A 11 -2.23 22.25 -5.89
N LYS A 12 -1.70 23.42 -5.55
CA LYS A 12 -0.25 23.66 -5.50
C LYS A 12 0.42 23.12 -4.23
N MET A 13 -0.35 22.86 -3.17
CA MET A 13 0.16 22.29 -1.92
C MET A 13 0.01 20.76 -1.84
N TYR A 14 -0.75 20.16 -2.76
CA TYR A 14 -0.91 18.72 -2.80
C TYR A 14 0.37 18.06 -3.34
N ASP A 15 1.01 17.25 -2.50
CA ASP A 15 2.16 16.42 -2.87
C ASP A 15 1.71 14.95 -2.98
N PRO A 16 1.53 14.42 -4.21
CA PRO A 16 1.17 13.03 -4.41
C PRO A 16 2.18 12.04 -3.81
N LYS A 17 3.46 12.41 -3.69
CA LYS A 17 4.49 11.51 -3.15
C LYS A 17 4.20 11.14 -1.70
N LYS A 18 3.65 12.07 -0.91
CA LYS A 18 3.31 11.84 0.50
C LYS A 18 2.24 10.77 0.63
N ASP A 19 1.18 10.85 -0.18
CA ASP A 19 0.11 9.85 -0.18
C ASP A 19 0.60 8.50 -0.68
N ILE A 20 1.40 8.48 -1.75
CA ILE A 20 2.01 7.27 -2.30
C ILE A 20 2.87 6.57 -1.23
N ARG A 21 3.77 7.31 -0.55
CA ARG A 21 4.57 6.77 0.56
C ARG A 21 3.70 6.25 1.69
N ASN A 22 2.64 6.97 2.05
CA ASN A 22 1.73 6.57 3.11
C ASN A 22 1.05 5.22 2.81
N TYR A 23 0.45 5.05 1.63
CA TYR A 23 -0.19 3.78 1.26
C TYR A 23 0.81 2.63 1.17
N ARG A 24 2.00 2.87 0.59
CA ARG A 24 3.06 1.86 0.53
C ARG A 24 3.55 1.44 1.91
N ASN A 25 3.70 2.37 2.84
CA ASN A 25 4.07 2.07 4.22
C ASN A 25 2.97 1.26 4.92
N LYS A 26 1.70 1.64 4.78
CA LYS A 26 0.58 0.86 5.35
C LYS A 26 0.50 -0.56 4.80
N VAL A 27 0.75 -0.75 3.51
CA VAL A 27 0.83 -2.10 2.91
C VAL A 27 1.99 -2.90 3.52
N ARG A 28 3.15 -2.27 3.75
CA ARG A 28 4.30 -2.92 4.41
C ARG A 28 3.98 -3.29 5.86
N GLU A 29 3.45 -2.35 6.63
CA GLU A 29 3.01 -2.55 8.03
C GLU A 29 1.98 -3.68 8.12
N TRP A 30 1.09 -3.79 7.13
CA TRP A 30 0.14 -4.89 7.06
C TRP A 30 0.84 -6.24 6.87
N PHE A 31 1.83 -6.34 5.99
CA PHE A 31 2.60 -7.58 5.81
C PHE A 31 3.37 -7.96 7.08
N GLU A 32 3.97 -6.98 7.78
CA GLU A 32 4.65 -7.21 9.06
C GLU A 32 3.67 -7.73 10.12
N LYS A 33 2.52 -7.06 10.28
CA LYS A 33 1.43 -7.48 11.18
C LYS A 33 0.95 -8.91 10.87
N MET A 34 0.83 -9.26 9.59
CA MET A 34 0.39 -10.59 9.21
C MET A 34 1.44 -11.66 9.46
N SER A 35 2.71 -11.35 9.23
CA SER A 35 3.81 -12.24 9.57
C SER A 35 3.82 -12.58 11.07
N ASP A 36 3.48 -11.62 11.93
CA ASP A 36 3.38 -11.83 13.39
C ASP A 36 2.12 -12.60 13.81
N LYS A 37 1.01 -12.45 13.05
CA LYS A 37 -0.27 -13.09 13.35
C LYS A 37 -0.36 -14.54 12.87
N THR A 38 0.41 -14.91 11.86
CA THR A 38 0.38 -16.27 11.31
C THR A 38 1.34 -17.18 12.05
N THR A 39 0.84 -18.33 12.47
CA THR A 39 1.57 -19.29 13.33
C THR A 39 2.59 -20.12 12.55
N ASP A 40 2.36 -20.27 11.24
CA ASP A 40 3.23 -20.99 10.31
C ASP A 40 3.19 -20.36 8.91
N SER A 41 4.16 -20.74 8.08
CA SER A 41 4.30 -20.22 6.71
C SER A 41 3.18 -20.65 5.77
N GLU A 42 2.50 -21.76 6.04
CA GLU A 42 1.42 -22.29 5.19
C GLU A 42 0.14 -21.45 5.33
N GLN A 43 -0.15 -21.03 6.56
CA GLN A 43 -1.22 -20.08 6.88
C GLN A 43 -0.95 -18.72 6.23
N TYR A 44 0.29 -18.22 6.31
CA TYR A 44 0.68 -16.97 5.66
C TYR A 44 0.57 -17.05 4.13
N ASN A 45 1.06 -18.12 3.53
CA ASN A 45 0.96 -18.33 2.08
C ASN A 45 -0.49 -18.45 1.61
N SER A 46 -1.36 -19.09 2.40
CA SER A 46 -2.79 -19.17 2.10
C SER A 46 -3.44 -17.77 2.06
N VAL A 47 -3.08 -16.89 2.98
CA VAL A 47 -3.53 -15.48 2.97
C VAL A 47 -3.04 -14.75 1.72
N LEU A 48 -1.78 -14.92 1.35
CA LEU A 48 -1.22 -14.32 0.13
C LEU A 48 -1.93 -14.83 -1.13
N ASP A 49 -2.21 -16.12 -1.22
CA ASP A 49 -2.92 -16.72 -2.34
C ASP A 49 -4.33 -16.16 -2.49
N ILE A 50 -5.04 -15.96 -1.37
CA ILE A 50 -6.35 -15.32 -1.36
C ILE A 50 -6.23 -13.89 -1.87
N ILE A 51 -5.27 -13.10 -1.36
CA ILE A 51 -5.06 -11.73 -1.83
C ILE A 51 -4.82 -11.74 -3.34
N ASN A 52 -3.84 -12.50 -3.83
CA ASN A 52 -3.49 -12.57 -5.25
C ASN A 52 -4.68 -12.96 -6.12
N LYS A 53 -5.49 -13.94 -5.67
CA LYS A 53 -6.66 -14.45 -6.41
C LYS A 53 -7.80 -13.44 -6.46
N TYR A 54 -7.97 -12.64 -5.41
CA TYR A 54 -9.08 -11.70 -5.28
C TYR A 54 -8.66 -10.24 -5.47
N THR A 55 -7.39 -9.91 -5.74
CA THR A 55 -6.93 -8.53 -5.97
C THR A 55 -7.75 -7.80 -7.05
N ASP A 56 -8.25 -8.56 -8.03
CA ASP A 56 -9.08 -8.06 -9.14
C ASP A 56 -10.60 -8.25 -8.92
N ILE A 57 -11.02 -8.92 -7.84
CA ILE A 57 -12.41 -9.29 -7.57
C ILE A 57 -12.85 -8.62 -6.26
N ILE A 58 -13.69 -7.59 -6.38
CA ILE A 58 -14.16 -6.74 -5.27
C ILE A 58 -15.16 -7.46 -4.34
N GLU A 59 -15.75 -8.57 -4.78
CA GLU A 59 -16.82 -9.25 -4.04
C GLU A 59 -16.25 -10.33 -3.11
N LEU A 60 -15.58 -9.88 -2.05
CA LEU A 60 -15.30 -10.70 -0.87
C LEU A 60 -16.45 -10.67 0.15
N GLU A 61 -17.43 -9.79 0.00
CA GLU A 61 -18.52 -9.58 0.97
C GLU A 61 -19.28 -10.86 1.36
N ASP A 62 -19.35 -11.83 0.44
CA ASP A 62 -20.02 -13.12 0.66
C ASP A 62 -19.12 -14.21 1.28
N LYS A 63 -17.85 -13.90 1.61
CA LYS A 63 -16.85 -14.87 2.09
C LYS A 63 -16.25 -14.51 3.44
N LYS A 64 -17.12 -14.15 4.40
CA LYS A 64 -16.73 -13.81 5.78
C LYS A 64 -16.08 -14.96 6.56
N ASP A 65 -16.21 -16.19 6.08
CA ASP A 65 -15.66 -17.38 6.73
C ASP A 65 -14.16 -17.62 6.43
N ILE A 66 -13.53 -16.75 5.63
CA ILE A 66 -12.11 -16.84 5.33
C ILE A 66 -11.27 -16.41 6.55
N PRO A 67 -10.22 -17.16 6.94
CA PRO A 67 -9.28 -16.71 7.96
C PRO A 67 -8.67 -15.35 7.62
N PHE A 68 -8.61 -14.45 8.60
CA PHE A 68 -8.11 -13.09 8.43
C PHE A 68 -8.90 -12.25 7.42
N TYR A 69 -10.21 -12.53 7.27
CA TYR A 69 -11.09 -11.81 6.35
C TYR A 69 -10.97 -10.29 6.46
N GLU A 70 -11.04 -9.75 7.69
CA GLU A 70 -10.98 -8.30 7.91
C GLU A 70 -9.63 -7.72 7.48
N GLU A 71 -8.53 -8.40 7.81
CA GLU A 71 -7.19 -8.00 7.38
C GLU A 71 -7.03 -8.08 5.85
N ILE A 72 -7.56 -9.12 5.21
CA ILE A 72 -7.50 -9.28 3.76
C ILE A 72 -8.27 -8.15 3.06
N VAL A 73 -9.46 -7.81 3.55
CA VAL A 73 -10.23 -6.67 3.02
C VAL A 73 -9.48 -5.35 3.22
N GLU A 74 -8.85 -5.16 4.39
CA GLU A 74 -8.03 -3.99 4.69
C GLU A 74 -6.90 -3.82 3.66
N VAL A 75 -6.07 -4.84 3.43
CA VAL A 75 -4.94 -4.73 2.49
C VAL A 75 -5.40 -4.60 1.05
N MET A 76 -6.49 -5.25 0.66
CA MET A 76 -7.05 -5.09 -0.68
C MET A 76 -7.48 -3.65 -0.94
N GLN A 77 -8.09 -2.98 0.04
CA GLN A 77 -8.44 -1.57 -0.09
C GLN A 77 -7.21 -0.66 -0.16
N LEU A 78 -6.15 -0.96 0.60
CA LEU A 78 -4.87 -0.24 0.53
C LEU A 78 -4.19 -0.41 -0.84
N LEU A 79 -4.15 -1.63 -1.37
CA LEU A 79 -3.60 -1.93 -2.70
C LEU A 79 -4.38 -1.21 -3.79
N LYS A 80 -5.71 -1.24 -3.73
CA LYS A 80 -6.58 -0.51 -4.68
C LYS A 80 -6.27 1.00 -4.67
N ASN A 81 -6.16 1.60 -3.48
CA ASN A 81 -5.83 3.03 -3.37
C ASN A 81 -4.42 3.34 -3.88
N SER A 82 -3.45 2.44 -3.65
CA SER A 82 -2.10 2.55 -4.21
C SER A 82 -2.12 2.49 -5.74
N ASN A 83 -2.88 1.57 -6.33
CA ASN A 83 -3.02 1.44 -7.79
C ASN A 83 -3.66 2.69 -8.41
N ILE A 84 -4.69 3.26 -7.77
CA ILE A 84 -5.30 4.54 -8.20
C ILE A 84 -4.26 5.66 -8.22
N LEU A 85 -3.36 5.72 -7.23
CA LEU A 85 -2.30 6.73 -7.19
C LEU A 85 -1.20 6.47 -8.23
N GLU A 86 -0.87 5.21 -8.50
CA GLU A 86 0.06 4.83 -9.57
C GLU A 86 -0.47 5.26 -10.95
N GLU A 87 -1.75 4.99 -11.24
CA GLU A 87 -2.41 5.39 -12.47
C GLU A 87 -2.50 6.92 -12.60
N LYS A 88 -2.86 7.61 -11.52
CA LYS A 88 -3.08 9.07 -11.52
C LYS A 88 -1.78 9.87 -11.52
N TYR A 89 -0.73 9.37 -10.86
CA TYR A 89 0.56 10.06 -10.67
C TYR A 89 1.78 9.17 -10.96
N PRO A 90 1.90 8.58 -12.16
CA PRO A 90 2.89 7.55 -12.46
C PRO A 90 4.35 8.01 -12.32
N ARG A 91 4.64 9.29 -12.58
CA ARG A 91 5.99 9.86 -12.40
C ARG A 91 6.37 9.93 -10.92
N HIS A 92 5.51 10.52 -10.09
CA HIS A 92 5.72 10.62 -8.65
C HIS A 92 5.82 9.24 -8.00
N TYR A 93 5.01 8.29 -8.47
CA TYR A 93 5.08 6.91 -8.01
C TYR A 93 6.46 6.28 -8.26
N LYS A 94 6.98 6.39 -9.49
CA LYS A 94 8.34 5.93 -9.83
C LYS A 94 9.43 6.63 -9.02
N GLU A 95 9.30 7.93 -8.79
CA GLU A 95 10.25 8.68 -7.95
C GLU A 95 10.27 8.15 -6.53
N VAL A 96 9.11 7.91 -5.91
CA VAL A 96 9.02 7.28 -4.58
C VAL A 96 9.70 5.90 -4.57
N LEU A 97 9.47 5.06 -5.58
CA LEU A 97 10.14 3.74 -5.66
C LEU A 97 11.67 3.84 -5.70
N ILE A 98 12.19 4.82 -6.44
CA ILE A 98 13.63 5.07 -6.55
C ILE A 98 14.19 5.58 -5.22
N GLU A 99 13.51 6.54 -4.60
CA GLU A 99 13.91 7.09 -3.30
C GLU A 99 13.93 5.99 -2.22
N GLU A 100 12.86 5.20 -2.09
CA GLU A 100 12.81 4.06 -1.15
C GLU A 100 13.92 3.03 -1.42
N LYS A 101 14.27 2.77 -2.69
CA LYS A 101 15.37 1.85 -3.03
C LYS A 101 16.71 2.41 -2.57
N LYS A 102 16.95 3.71 -2.75
CA LYS A 102 18.17 4.37 -2.27
C LYS A 102 18.26 4.33 -0.75
N GLU A 103 17.18 4.65 -0.05
CA GLU A 103 17.09 4.59 1.42
C GLU A 103 17.45 3.18 1.94
N ARG A 104 16.92 2.12 1.32
CA ARG A 104 17.27 0.73 1.68
C ARG A 104 18.74 0.39 1.44
N LEU A 105 19.32 0.86 0.34
CA LEU A 105 20.74 0.63 0.04
C LEU A 105 21.65 1.36 1.03
N GLU A 106 21.32 2.60 1.36
CA GLU A 106 22.06 3.38 2.37
C GLU A 106 21.98 2.73 3.76
N LEU A 107 20.82 2.20 4.15
CA LEU A 107 20.67 1.46 5.40
C LEU A 107 21.49 0.16 5.39
N SER A 108 21.47 -0.60 4.29
CA SER A 108 22.26 -1.83 4.17
C SER A 108 23.76 -1.57 4.28
N ASN A 109 24.26 -0.53 3.60
CA ASN A 109 25.69 -0.20 3.60
C ASN A 109 26.17 0.22 5.00
N LYS A 110 25.34 0.95 5.77
CA LYS A 110 25.66 1.35 7.16
C LYS A 110 25.71 0.18 8.14
N ILE A 111 25.05 -0.94 7.84
CA ILE A 111 25.06 -2.14 8.71
C ILE A 111 26.32 -2.98 8.47
N THR A 112 26.92 -2.85 7.28
CA THR A 112 28.13 -3.59 6.87
C THR A 112 29.45 -2.87 7.17
N GLU A 113 29.42 -1.63 7.65
CA GLU A 113 30.57 -0.84 8.13
C GLU A 113 30.75 -0.98 9.65
#